data_AF-A0A438DR57-F1
#
_entry.id   AF-A0A438DR57-F1
#
_cell.length_a   1.000
_cell.length_b   1.000
_cell.length_c   1.000
_cell.angle_alpha   90.00
_cell.angle_beta   90.00
_cell.angle_gamma   90.00
#
_symmetry.space_group_name_H-M   'P 1'
#
loop_
_entity.id
_entity.type
_entity.pdbx_description
1 polymer ?
#
loop_
_entity_poly.entity_id
_entity_poly.type
_entity_poly.pdbx_seq_one_letter_code
_entity_poly.pdbx_strand_id
1 'polypeptide(L)'
;MGTDSLIPLKDQKGKQSFFTEVVNTEKQLWALIHSKGLLHSETQDLYQKVRSSYVKIILNEQETEQPQDIEYSLWKLHYKHIDEFRKRIRQSSANGESKKSTMPQNVANTQNSNDKYLEGFKLFLLEATEFYQDLIKKIRRCNGLPEEPLFYRKSGIYGSVLPTKMHDCQFSCHRFFCLSWDLARYRERYEKPDVQSRNWSVAATYYLEATMIWPDSGNPQNQLAVLATYVGDEFLALYHCVRSLAV
;
A
#
# COMPACT_ATOMS: atom_id res chain seq x y z
N MET A 1 -12.83 22.16 -40.42
CA MET A 1 -12.18 22.79 -39.25
C MET A 1 -11.99 21.70 -38.22
N GLY A 2 -10.84 21.03 -38.23
CA GLY A 2 -10.45 20.02 -37.24
C GLY A 2 -9.13 20.45 -36.64
N THR A 3 -9.13 20.79 -35.36
CA THR A 3 -7.91 21.05 -34.60
C THR A 3 -7.50 19.74 -33.94
N ASP A 4 -6.74 18.93 -34.67
CA ASP A 4 -5.98 17.83 -34.09
C ASP A 4 -4.88 18.44 -33.21
N SER A 5 -5.07 18.33 -31.90
CA SER A 5 -4.08 18.68 -30.90
C SER A 5 -2.94 17.65 -30.93
N LEU A 6 -1.97 17.86 -31.82
CA LEU A 6 -0.68 17.17 -31.82
C LEU A 6 0.12 17.56 -30.57
N ILE A 7 0.09 16.69 -29.56
CA ILE A 7 1.01 16.77 -28.42
C ILE A 7 2.46 16.62 -28.96
N PRO A 8 3.43 17.46 -28.56
CA PRO A 8 4.79 17.39 -29.10
C PRO A 8 5.52 16.10 -28.69
N LEU A 9 6.03 15.34 -29.67
CA LEU A 9 6.85 14.12 -29.51
C LEU A 9 8.05 14.23 -28.52
N LYS A 10 8.49 15.46 -28.21
CA LYS A 10 9.60 15.73 -27.28
C LYS A 10 9.23 15.44 -25.82
N ASP A 11 7.98 15.65 -25.43
CA ASP A 11 7.53 15.47 -24.04
C ASP A 11 7.35 13.99 -23.68
N GLN A 12 6.92 13.14 -24.62
CA GLN A 12 6.80 11.70 -24.39
C GLN A 12 8.17 11.03 -24.12
N LYS A 13 9.23 11.46 -24.82
CA LYS A 13 10.59 10.91 -24.65
C LYS A 13 11.22 11.30 -23.31
N GLY A 14 10.94 12.52 -22.81
CA GLY A 14 11.35 12.97 -21.49
C GLY A 14 10.64 12.21 -20.36
N LYS A 15 9.34 11.93 -20.48
CA LYS A 15 8.54 11.23 -19.47
C LYS A 15 8.90 9.75 -19.34
N GLN A 16 9.12 9.05 -20.47
CA GLN A 16 9.57 7.66 -20.46
C GLN A 16 10.98 7.54 -19.87
N SER A 17 11.84 8.56 -20.08
CA SER A 17 13.13 8.64 -19.40
C SER A 17 13.01 8.84 -17.89
N PHE A 18 12.02 9.63 -17.43
CA PHE A 18 11.78 9.87 -16.00
C PHE A 18 11.26 8.63 -15.28
N PHE A 19 10.28 7.91 -15.83
CA PHE A 19 9.83 6.64 -15.24
C PHE A 19 10.94 5.59 -15.20
N THR A 20 11.75 5.52 -16.27
CA THR A 20 12.94 4.65 -16.31
C THR A 20 13.96 5.01 -15.23
N GLU A 21 14.14 6.30 -14.94
CA GLU A 21 14.98 6.79 -13.85
C GLU A 21 14.44 6.34 -12.48
N VAL A 22 13.13 6.43 -12.26
CA VAL A 22 12.50 5.94 -11.01
C VAL A 22 12.73 4.44 -10.83
N VAL A 23 12.51 3.64 -11.88
CA VAL A 23 12.74 2.18 -11.85
C VAL A 23 14.21 1.86 -11.58
N ASN A 24 15.15 2.61 -12.16
CA ASN A 24 16.58 2.42 -11.89
C ASN A 24 16.95 2.80 -10.45
N THR A 25 16.37 3.88 -9.93
CA THR A 25 16.56 4.30 -8.53
C THR A 25 15.97 3.25 -7.57
N GLU A 26 14.83 2.64 -7.92
CA GLU A 26 14.26 1.52 -7.15
C GLU A 26 15.19 0.30 -7.15
N LYS A 27 15.85 -0.03 -8.27
CA LYS A 27 16.85 -1.12 -8.29
C LYS A 27 18.02 -0.82 -7.36
N GLN A 28 18.50 0.42 -7.33
CA GLN A 28 19.56 0.86 -6.40
C GLN A 28 19.11 0.73 -4.94
N LEU A 29 17.86 1.09 -4.64
CA LEU A 29 17.27 0.91 -3.31
C LEU A 29 17.34 -0.54 -2.85
N TRP A 30 16.94 -1.50 -3.69
CA TRP A 30 16.99 -2.91 -3.31
C TRP A 30 18.42 -3.43 -3.11
N ALA A 31 19.38 -2.99 -3.94
CA ALA A 31 20.79 -3.30 -3.74
C ALA A 31 21.34 -2.70 -2.43
N LEU A 32 20.88 -1.51 -2.06
CA LEU A 32 21.27 -0.85 -0.82
C LEU A 32 20.67 -1.55 0.41
N ILE A 33 19.40 -1.97 0.34
CA ILE A 33 18.74 -2.74 1.40
C ILE A 33 19.47 -4.07 1.65
N HIS A 34 19.97 -4.71 0.59
CA HIS A 34 20.72 -5.96 0.72
C HIS A 34 22.13 -5.76 1.29
N SER A 35 22.77 -4.62 1.01
CA SER A 35 24.15 -4.35 1.47
C SER A 35 24.25 -3.68 2.84
N LYS A 36 23.43 -2.65 3.11
CA LYS A 36 23.48 -1.84 4.34
C LYS A 36 22.35 -2.13 5.33
N GLY A 37 21.27 -2.75 4.87
CA GLY A 37 20.10 -3.08 5.69
C GLY A 37 18.99 -2.02 5.67
N LEU A 38 17.79 -2.43 6.09
CA LEU A 38 16.56 -1.63 6.00
C LEU A 38 16.59 -0.30 6.75
N LEU A 39 17.20 -0.32 7.93
CA LEU A 39 17.13 0.77 8.90
C LEU A 39 18.30 1.75 8.76
N HIS A 40 19.11 1.60 7.70
CA HIS A 40 20.19 2.52 7.42
C HIS A 40 19.61 3.83 6.87
N SER A 41 20.11 4.99 7.34
CA SER A 41 19.63 6.32 6.94
C SER A 41 19.57 6.49 5.42
N GLU A 42 20.67 6.20 4.72
CA GLU A 42 20.71 6.26 3.25
C GLU A 42 19.65 5.38 2.54
N THR A 43 19.28 4.24 3.14
CA THR A 43 18.22 3.38 2.61
C THR A 43 16.85 4.03 2.77
N GLN A 44 16.61 4.63 3.93
CA GLN A 44 15.38 5.37 4.20
C GLN A 44 15.28 6.60 3.29
N ASP A 45 16.36 7.37 3.12
CA ASP A 45 16.42 8.53 2.24
C ASP A 45 16.12 8.15 0.78
N LEU A 46 16.73 7.06 0.31
CA LEU A 46 16.52 6.56 -1.04
C LEU A 46 15.08 6.04 -1.24
N TYR A 47 14.51 5.37 -0.24
CA TYR A 47 13.09 4.97 -0.24
C TYR A 47 12.18 6.19 -0.37
N GLN A 48 12.42 7.23 0.44
CA GLN A 48 11.64 8.47 0.39
C GLN A 48 11.77 9.19 -0.95
N LYS A 49 12.96 9.18 -1.55
CA LYS A 49 13.20 9.73 -2.89
C LYS A 49 12.41 8.98 -3.96
N VAL A 50 12.47 7.65 -3.99
CA VAL A 50 11.73 6.81 -4.96
C VAL A 50 10.23 7.03 -4.79
N ARG A 51 9.72 7.01 -3.55
CA ARG A 51 8.32 7.27 -3.21
C ARG A 51 7.87 8.64 -3.72
N SER A 52 8.66 9.68 -3.47
CA SER A 52 8.36 11.05 -3.90
C SER A 52 8.34 11.18 -5.42
N SER A 53 9.22 10.47 -6.13
CA SER A 53 9.22 10.46 -7.60
C SER A 53 7.95 9.82 -8.16
N TYR A 54 7.50 8.69 -7.61
CA TYR A 54 6.21 8.09 -8.00
C TYR A 54 5.04 9.05 -7.76
N VAL A 55 4.98 9.71 -6.61
CA VAL A 55 3.92 10.70 -6.32
C VAL A 55 3.93 11.86 -7.31
N LYS A 56 5.10 12.37 -7.68
CA LYS A 56 5.20 13.44 -8.69
C LYS A 56 4.63 12.99 -10.04
N ILE A 57 4.87 11.73 -10.44
CA ILE A 57 4.33 11.19 -11.68
C ILE A 57 2.80 11.08 -11.60
N ILE A 58 2.28 10.56 -10.49
CA ILE A 58 0.83 10.42 -10.27
C ILE A 58 0.13 11.78 -10.26
N LEU A 59 0.67 12.79 -9.55
CA LEU A 59 0.01 14.10 -9.46
C LEU A 59 0.12 14.96 -10.73
N ASN A 60 1.07 14.65 -11.62
CA ASN A 60 1.24 15.34 -12.91
C ASN A 60 0.36 14.75 -14.03
N GLU A 61 -0.71 14.04 -13.66
CA GLU A 61 -1.64 13.19 -14.43
C GLU A 61 -2.33 13.81 -15.67
N GLN A 62 -1.94 14.99 -16.15
CA GLN A 62 -2.56 15.57 -17.35
C GLN A 62 -2.33 14.74 -18.63
N GLU A 63 -1.33 13.85 -18.71
CA GLU A 63 -0.97 13.16 -19.97
C GLU A 63 -0.23 11.81 -19.78
N THR A 64 -0.63 10.99 -18.81
CA THR A 64 -0.06 9.64 -18.67
C THR A 64 -0.99 8.63 -19.36
N GLU A 65 -0.49 7.90 -20.36
CA GLU A 65 -1.30 6.90 -21.10
C GLU A 65 -1.75 5.72 -20.21
N GLN A 66 -1.08 5.47 -19.07
CA GLN A 66 -1.35 4.35 -18.14
C GLN A 66 -1.09 4.73 -16.66
N PRO A 67 -1.95 5.55 -16.00
CA PRO A 67 -1.78 5.93 -14.59
C PRO A 67 -1.83 4.72 -13.64
N GLN A 68 -2.61 3.71 -13.99
CA GLN A 68 -2.81 2.49 -13.19
C GLN A 68 -1.52 1.70 -12.94
N ASP A 69 -0.60 1.66 -13.90
CA ASP A 69 0.66 0.91 -13.76
C ASP A 69 1.64 1.60 -12.79
N ILE A 70 1.55 2.92 -12.69
CA ILE A 70 2.38 3.73 -11.79
C ILE A 70 1.86 3.61 -10.35
N GLU A 71 0.54 3.64 -10.16
CA GLU A 71 -0.10 3.33 -8.87
C GLU A 71 0.30 1.94 -8.37
N TYR A 72 0.22 0.95 -9.26
CA TYR A 72 0.60 -0.41 -8.95
C TYR A 72 2.09 -0.53 -8.61
N SER A 73 2.96 0.19 -9.33
CA SER A 73 4.40 0.23 -9.04
C SER A 73 4.70 0.86 -7.68
N LEU A 74 4.01 1.95 -7.33
CA LEU A 74 4.09 2.57 -6.00
C LEU A 74 3.64 1.61 -4.89
N TRP A 75 2.55 0.88 -5.10
CA TRP A 75 2.11 -0.15 -4.16
C TRP A 75 3.14 -1.25 -4.03
N LYS A 76 3.66 -1.77 -5.15
CA LYS A 76 4.68 -2.83 -5.18
C LYS A 76 5.94 -2.43 -4.41
N LEU A 77 6.36 -1.17 -4.49
CA LEU A 77 7.44 -0.61 -3.67
C LEU A 77 7.14 -0.77 -2.17
N HIS A 78 5.97 -0.30 -1.72
CA HIS A 78 5.55 -0.41 -0.31
C HIS A 78 5.43 -1.87 0.14
N TYR A 79 4.79 -2.72 -0.68
CA TYR A 79 4.58 -4.12 -0.36
C TYR A 79 5.90 -4.89 -0.21
N LYS A 80 6.86 -4.68 -1.12
CA LYS A 80 8.20 -5.27 -0.98
C LYS A 80 8.89 -4.80 0.30
N HIS A 81 8.73 -3.53 0.67
CA HIS A 81 9.30 -2.99 1.91
C HIS A 81 8.66 -3.65 3.14
N ILE A 82 7.33 -3.82 3.15
CA ILE A 82 6.59 -4.58 4.16
C ILE A 82 7.11 -6.01 4.24
N ASP A 83 7.23 -6.73 3.11
CA ASP A 83 7.65 -8.13 3.12
C ASP A 83 9.08 -8.28 3.65
N GLU A 84 9.96 -7.34 3.35
CA GLU A 84 11.32 -7.33 3.85
C GLU A 84 11.38 -7.07 5.37
N PHE A 85 10.56 -6.16 5.92
CA PHE A 85 10.38 -6.04 7.38
C PHE A 85 9.92 -7.36 7.98
N ARG A 86 8.87 -7.96 7.41
CA ARG A 86 8.30 -9.22 7.90
C ARG A 86 9.32 -10.36 7.86
N LYS A 87 10.15 -10.42 6.82
CA LYS A 87 11.21 -11.41 6.67
C LYS A 87 12.26 -11.25 7.77
N ARG A 88 12.73 -10.02 8.03
CA ARG A 88 13.70 -9.75 9.11
C ARG A 88 13.15 -10.05 10.49
N ILE A 89 11.89 -9.69 10.77
CA ILE A 89 11.21 -10.02 12.04
C ILE A 89 11.14 -11.55 12.24
N ARG A 90 10.75 -12.31 11.22
CA ARG A 90 10.70 -13.79 11.30
C ARG A 90 12.08 -14.43 11.47
N GLN A 91 13.10 -13.91 10.79
CA GLN A 91 14.47 -14.41 10.91
C GLN A 91 15.04 -14.19 12.31
N SER A 92 14.77 -13.02 12.90
CA SER A 92 15.16 -12.72 14.27
C SER A 92 14.44 -13.58 15.32
N SER A 93 13.16 -13.94 15.09
CA SER A 93 12.43 -14.84 15.99
C SER A 93 12.91 -16.30 15.89
N ALA A 94 13.12 -16.82 14.67
CA ALA A 94 13.54 -18.21 14.44
C ALA A 94 14.97 -18.49 14.97
N ASN A 95 15.88 -17.52 14.84
CA ASN A 95 17.24 -17.64 15.37
C ASN A 95 17.31 -17.66 16.91
N GLY A 96 16.26 -17.18 17.59
CA GLY A 96 16.14 -17.23 19.06
C GLY A 96 15.76 -18.62 19.59
N GLU A 97 15.02 -19.42 18.82
CA GLU A 97 14.59 -20.77 19.23
C GLU A 97 15.67 -21.84 18.98
N SER A 98 16.47 -21.70 17.90
CA SER A 98 17.50 -22.67 17.54
C SER A 98 18.81 -22.58 18.35
N LYS A 99 18.99 -21.54 19.17
CA LYS A 99 20.21 -21.27 19.96
C LYS A 99 20.00 -21.30 21.48
N LYS A 100 19.04 -22.10 21.97
CA LYS A 100 18.83 -22.30 23.43
C LYS A 100 19.99 -22.98 24.18
N SER A 101 21.12 -23.30 23.54
CA SER A 101 22.24 -24.01 24.18
C SER A 101 23.57 -23.23 24.32
N THR A 102 23.67 -21.92 24.04
CA THR A 102 24.97 -21.24 24.23
C THR A 102 24.89 -19.75 24.62
N MET A 103 25.30 -19.48 25.86
CA MET A 103 25.76 -18.21 26.46
C MET A 103 24.77 -17.02 26.58
N PRO A 104 24.66 -16.40 27.79
CA PRO A 104 23.66 -15.36 28.08
C PRO A 104 23.86 -14.02 27.33
N GLN A 105 25.04 -13.74 26.75
CA GLN A 105 25.29 -12.47 26.07
C GLN A 105 24.65 -12.33 24.68
N ASN A 106 24.33 -13.44 23.99
CA ASN A 106 23.75 -13.39 22.63
C ASN A 106 22.23 -13.20 22.62
N VAL A 107 21.55 -13.51 23.72
CA VAL A 107 20.09 -13.42 23.82
C VAL A 107 19.63 -11.96 23.85
N ALA A 108 20.32 -11.11 24.63
CA ALA A 108 20.00 -9.68 24.76
C ALA A 108 20.18 -8.93 23.43
N ASN A 109 21.24 -9.22 22.67
CA ASN A 109 21.50 -8.57 21.38
C ASN A 109 20.50 -9.00 20.30
N THR A 110 20.03 -10.26 20.35
CA THR A 110 19.03 -10.79 19.41
C THR A 110 17.65 -10.20 19.69
N GLN A 111 17.24 -10.12 20.96
CA GLN A 111 16.00 -9.44 21.36
C GLN A 111 16.01 -7.97 20.96
N ASN A 112 17.09 -7.24 21.26
CA ASN A 112 17.24 -5.82 20.90
C ASN A 112 17.15 -5.59 19.38
N SER A 113 17.69 -6.50 18.57
CA SER A 113 17.57 -6.42 17.11
C SER A 113 16.15 -6.68 16.60
N ASN A 114 15.42 -7.63 17.21
CA ASN A 114 14.03 -7.93 16.85
C ASN A 114 13.11 -6.76 17.21
N ASP A 115 13.32 -6.18 18.40
CA ASP A 115 12.60 -5.01 18.87
C ASP A 115 12.84 -3.81 17.94
N LYS A 116 14.08 -3.63 17.46
CA LYS A 116 14.40 -2.56 16.51
C LYS A 116 13.67 -2.69 15.16
N TYR A 117 13.61 -3.90 14.58
CA TYR A 117 12.88 -4.11 13.31
C TYR A 117 11.37 -4.04 13.50
N LEU A 118 10.86 -4.50 14.64
CA LEU A 118 9.45 -4.40 14.98
C LEU A 118 9.02 -2.94 15.15
N GLU A 119 9.79 -2.15 15.90
CA GLU A 119 9.53 -0.73 16.11
C GLU A 119 9.65 0.06 14.81
N GLY A 120 10.70 -0.19 14.02
CA GLY A 120 10.85 0.40 12.70
C GLY A 120 9.69 0.03 11.76
N PHE A 121 9.15 -1.17 11.87
CA PHE A 121 8.00 -1.59 11.07
C PHE A 121 6.70 -0.89 11.50
N LYS A 122 6.46 -0.73 12.81
CA LYS A 122 5.31 0.05 13.31
C LYS A 122 5.35 1.49 12.85
N LEU A 123 6.51 2.13 12.96
CA LEU A 123 6.71 3.51 12.49
C LEU A 123 6.45 3.60 10.98
N PHE A 124 6.98 2.65 10.20
CA PHE A 124 6.73 2.60 8.76
C PHE A 124 5.24 2.46 8.43
N LEU A 125 4.49 1.61 9.15
CA LEU A 125 3.05 1.44 8.92
C LEU A 125 2.26 2.71 9.24
N LEU A 126 2.65 3.45 10.28
CA LEU A 126 2.08 4.75 10.63
C LEU A 126 2.34 5.78 9.52
N GLU A 127 3.62 5.97 9.14
CA GLU A 127 4.01 6.90 8.09
C GLU A 127 3.39 6.56 6.73
N ALA A 128 3.26 5.28 6.40
CA ALA A 128 2.61 4.84 5.17
C ALA A 128 1.10 5.13 5.19
N THR A 129 0.44 5.01 6.35
CA THR A 129 -0.98 5.33 6.50
C THR A 129 -1.23 6.81 6.27
N GLU A 130 -0.46 7.67 6.93
CA GLU A 130 -0.52 9.13 6.75
C GLU A 130 -0.20 9.53 5.31
N PHE A 131 0.82 8.89 4.71
CA PHE A 131 1.19 9.11 3.32
C PHE A 131 0.03 8.85 2.33
N TYR A 132 -0.67 7.73 2.45
CA TYR A 132 -1.78 7.43 1.54
C TYR A 132 -2.98 8.34 1.78
N GLN A 133 -3.27 8.71 3.03
CA GLN A 133 -4.31 9.70 3.34
C GLN A 133 -4.02 11.05 2.68
N ASP A 134 -2.77 11.51 2.77
CA ASP A 134 -2.35 12.77 2.14
C ASP A 134 -2.28 12.68 0.61
N LEU A 135 -1.87 11.53 0.06
CA LEU A 135 -1.89 11.30 -1.39
C LEU A 135 -3.32 11.36 -1.93
N ILE A 136 -4.28 10.72 -1.25
CA ILE A 136 -5.70 10.76 -1.62
C ILE A 136 -6.23 12.20 -1.60
N LYS A 137 -5.92 12.98 -0.55
CA LYS A 137 -6.29 14.40 -0.49
C LYS A 137 -5.70 15.19 -1.67
N LYS A 138 -4.43 14.97 -2.00
CA LYS A 138 -3.76 15.63 -3.13
C LYS A 138 -4.41 15.27 -4.47
N ILE A 139 -4.65 13.99 -4.73
CA ILE A 139 -5.30 13.53 -5.96
C ILE A 139 -6.70 14.14 -6.09
N ARG A 140 -7.48 14.18 -5.01
CA ARG A 140 -8.81 14.83 -5.01
C ARG A 140 -8.74 16.31 -5.33
N ARG A 141 -7.82 17.05 -4.70
CA ARG A 141 -7.58 18.48 -4.98
C ARG A 141 -7.20 18.71 -6.44
N CYS A 142 -6.29 17.91 -7.00
CA CYS A 142 -5.87 17.99 -8.39
C CYS A 142 -7.04 17.77 -9.38
N ASN A 143 -8.05 16.98 -8.97
CA ASN A 143 -9.24 16.68 -9.76
C ASN A 143 -10.47 17.53 -9.39
N GLY A 144 -10.32 18.56 -8.55
CA GLY A 144 -11.41 19.46 -8.15
C GLY A 144 -12.47 18.82 -7.24
N LEU A 145 -12.17 17.70 -6.60
CA LEU A 145 -13.06 17.00 -5.67
C LEU A 145 -12.88 17.49 -4.22
N PRO A 146 -13.92 17.42 -3.37
CA PRO A 146 -13.80 17.67 -1.93
C PRO A 146 -12.76 16.76 -1.29
N GLU A 147 -12.03 17.27 -0.29
CA GLU A 147 -11.00 16.50 0.42
C GLU A 147 -11.59 15.32 1.21
N GLU A 148 -12.78 15.52 1.78
CA GLU A 148 -13.49 14.49 2.52
C GLU A 148 -14.02 13.40 1.58
N PRO A 149 -13.92 12.12 1.98
CA PRO A 149 -14.49 11.06 1.19
C PRO A 149 -16.00 11.22 1.04
N LEU A 150 -16.47 11.26 -0.21
CA LEU A 150 -17.90 11.29 -0.56
C LEU A 150 -18.66 10.02 -0.09
N PHE A 151 -17.98 9.06 0.54
CA PHE A 151 -18.54 7.81 1.06
C PHE A 151 -19.64 8.01 2.12
N TYR A 152 -19.90 9.24 2.57
CA TYR A 152 -20.98 9.57 3.50
C TYR A 152 -22.31 10.01 2.86
N ARG A 153 -22.49 9.94 1.52
CA ARG A 153 -23.81 10.21 0.93
C ARG A 153 -24.49 8.93 0.42
N LYS A 154 -25.41 8.45 1.25
CA LYS A 154 -26.56 7.60 0.91
C LYS A 154 -26.95 7.77 -0.56
N SER A 155 -26.96 6.67 -1.31
CA SER A 155 -27.69 6.45 -2.57
C SER A 155 -28.53 7.65 -3.02
N GLY A 156 -27.95 8.53 -3.83
CA GLY A 156 -28.56 9.79 -4.19
C GLY A 156 -27.99 10.32 -5.50
N ILE A 157 -28.56 9.83 -6.60
CA ILE A 157 -28.74 10.49 -7.90
C ILE A 157 -27.67 11.56 -8.23
N TYR A 158 -26.61 11.16 -8.92
CA TYR A 158 -25.96 12.04 -9.90
C TYR A 158 -26.28 11.49 -11.28
N GLY A 159 -27.45 11.88 -11.78
CA GLY A 159 -27.76 11.85 -13.20
C GLY A 159 -27.02 12.98 -13.90
N SER A 160 -25.76 12.77 -14.23
CA SER A 160 -25.11 13.41 -15.37
C SER A 160 -23.89 12.56 -15.73
N VAL A 161 -23.59 12.45 -17.02
CA VAL A 161 -22.40 11.77 -17.52
C VAL A 161 -21.19 12.37 -16.82
N LEU A 162 -20.64 11.66 -15.83
CA LEU A 162 -19.48 12.11 -15.06
C LEU A 162 -18.30 12.15 -16.04
N PRO A 163 -17.54 13.26 -16.14
CA PRO A 163 -16.38 13.33 -17.02
C PRO A 163 -15.44 12.15 -16.74
N THR A 164 -14.92 11.48 -17.77
CA THR A 164 -14.06 10.28 -17.64
C THR A 164 -12.95 10.44 -16.60
N LYS A 165 -12.38 11.64 -16.48
CA LYS A 165 -11.36 12.01 -15.48
C LYS A 165 -11.81 11.88 -14.01
N MET A 166 -13.09 12.11 -13.71
CA MET A 166 -13.63 11.92 -12.35
C MET A 166 -13.75 10.44 -11.99
N HIS A 167 -13.97 9.56 -12.97
CA HIS A 167 -14.05 8.12 -12.75
C HIS A 167 -12.66 7.53 -12.46
N ASP A 168 -11.64 7.95 -13.22
CA ASP A 168 -10.25 7.55 -13.01
C ASP A 168 -9.75 7.97 -11.61
N CYS A 169 -9.98 9.23 -11.22
CA CYS A 169 -9.64 9.73 -9.89
C CYS A 169 -10.33 8.96 -8.76
N GLN A 170 -11.60 8.59 -8.92
CA GLN A 170 -12.34 7.81 -7.92
C GLN A 170 -11.76 6.40 -7.77
N PHE A 171 -11.38 5.79 -8.88
CA PHE A 171 -10.76 4.47 -8.92
C PHE A 171 -9.35 4.46 -8.32
N SER A 172 -8.51 5.44 -8.63
CA SER A 172 -7.21 5.67 -7.98
C SER A 172 -7.36 5.83 -6.47
N CYS A 173 -8.28 6.70 -6.04
CA CYS A 173 -8.56 6.89 -4.61
C CYS A 173 -9.01 5.59 -3.95
N HIS A 174 -9.92 4.85 -4.56
CA HIS A 174 -10.40 3.58 -4.04
C HIS A 174 -9.27 2.54 -3.87
N ARG A 175 -8.38 2.44 -4.86
CA ARG A 175 -7.19 1.59 -4.76
C ARG A 175 -6.32 2.00 -3.59
N PHE A 176 -6.00 3.28 -3.43
CA PHE A 176 -5.20 3.77 -2.30
C PHE A 176 -5.89 3.55 -0.94
N PHE A 177 -7.22 3.65 -0.86
CA PHE A 177 -7.97 3.26 0.32
C PHE A 177 -7.79 1.77 0.64
N CYS A 178 -7.89 0.89 -0.36
CA CYS A 178 -7.61 -0.54 -0.17
C CYS A 178 -6.21 -0.80 0.41
N LEU A 179 -5.21 -0.03 -0.03
CA LEU A 179 -3.85 -0.13 0.52
C LEU A 179 -3.77 0.37 1.96
N SER A 180 -4.40 1.50 2.29
CA SER A 180 -4.50 2.00 3.67
C SER A 180 -5.18 1.00 4.60
N TRP A 181 -6.17 0.27 4.10
CA TRP A 181 -6.87 -0.77 4.85
C TRP A 181 -6.01 -2.01 5.10
N ASP A 182 -5.20 -2.39 4.12
CA ASP A 182 -4.15 -3.41 4.32
C ASP A 182 -3.13 -2.99 5.39
N LEU A 183 -2.72 -1.71 5.41
CA LEU A 183 -1.84 -1.18 6.46
C LEU A 183 -2.47 -1.30 7.85
N ALA A 184 -3.77 -1.00 7.98
CA ALA A 184 -4.50 -1.18 9.25
C ALA A 184 -4.49 -2.64 9.72
N ARG A 185 -4.65 -3.60 8.79
CA ARG A 185 -4.53 -5.03 9.11
C ARG A 185 -3.12 -5.40 9.56
N TYR A 186 -2.07 -4.91 8.88
CA TYR A 186 -0.69 -5.15 9.32
C TYR A 186 -0.44 -4.53 10.69
N ARG A 187 -0.94 -3.32 10.93
CA ARG A 187 -0.81 -2.64 12.23
C ARG A 187 -1.38 -3.48 13.36
N GLU A 188 -2.61 -3.96 13.22
CA GLU A 188 -3.25 -4.83 14.22
C GLU A 188 -2.44 -6.10 14.51
N ARG A 189 -1.84 -6.68 13.46
CA ARG A 189 -1.05 -7.91 13.58
C ARG A 189 0.28 -7.73 14.34
N TYR A 190 0.95 -6.59 14.19
CA TYR A 190 2.31 -6.37 14.71
C TYR A 190 2.37 -5.39 15.90
N GLU A 191 1.32 -4.61 16.15
CA GLU A 191 1.22 -3.80 17.38
C GLU A 191 0.79 -4.63 18.58
N LYS A 192 -0.09 -5.63 18.39
CA LYS A 192 -0.62 -6.44 19.48
C LYS A 192 0.11 -7.79 19.62
N PRO A 193 0.83 -8.00 20.73
CA PRO A 193 1.59 -9.22 20.95
C PRO A 193 0.69 -10.43 21.18
N ASP A 194 -0.45 -10.25 21.85
CA ASP A 194 -1.42 -11.30 22.09
C ASP A 194 -2.41 -11.41 20.92
N VAL A 195 -2.49 -12.62 20.35
CA VAL A 195 -3.37 -12.95 19.23
C VAL A 195 -4.84 -12.78 19.62
N GLN A 196 -5.20 -13.07 20.88
CA GLN A 196 -6.58 -12.99 21.37
C GLN A 196 -7.06 -11.54 21.57
N SER A 197 -6.12 -10.60 21.76
CA SER A 197 -6.40 -9.17 21.86
C SER A 197 -6.60 -8.45 20.51
N ARG A 198 -6.37 -9.15 19.39
CA ARG A 198 -6.46 -8.58 18.04
C ARG A 198 -7.92 -8.38 17.63
N ASN A 199 -8.24 -7.15 17.25
CA ASN A 199 -9.53 -6.73 16.76
C ASN A 199 -9.45 -6.42 15.26
N TRP A 200 -9.93 -7.36 14.45
CA TRP A 200 -9.97 -7.24 13.00
C TRP A 200 -11.15 -6.40 12.49
N SER A 201 -12.05 -5.94 13.36
CA SER A 201 -13.29 -5.28 12.94
C SER A 201 -13.04 -4.01 12.12
N VAL A 202 -12.00 -3.24 12.45
CA VAL A 202 -11.63 -2.02 11.71
C VAL A 202 -11.26 -2.36 10.27
N ALA A 203 -10.38 -3.36 10.07
CA ALA A 203 -10.00 -3.81 8.73
C ALA A 203 -11.20 -4.44 7.99
N ALA A 204 -12.06 -5.19 8.68
CA ALA A 204 -13.25 -5.78 8.09
C ALA A 204 -14.25 -4.72 7.59
N THR A 205 -14.55 -3.69 8.40
CA THR A 205 -15.41 -2.56 8.00
C THR A 205 -14.88 -1.91 6.74
N TYR A 206 -13.58 -1.66 6.70
CA TYR A 206 -12.92 -1.09 5.55
C TYR A 206 -13.03 -1.95 4.28
N TYR A 207 -12.77 -3.25 4.36
CA TYR A 207 -12.95 -4.11 3.20
C TYR A 207 -14.42 -4.25 2.78
N LEU A 208 -15.38 -4.21 3.72
CA LEU A 208 -16.80 -4.19 3.39
C LEU A 208 -17.18 -2.90 2.64
N GLU A 209 -16.71 -1.75 3.10
CA GLU A 209 -16.86 -0.48 2.38
C GLU A 209 -16.26 -0.56 0.98
N ALA A 210 -15.10 -1.19 0.82
CA ALA A 210 -14.47 -1.41 -0.47
C ALA A 210 -15.40 -2.12 -1.47
N THR A 211 -16.09 -3.17 -1.02
CA THR A 211 -16.99 -3.97 -1.86
C THR A 211 -18.19 -3.19 -2.33
N MET A 212 -18.61 -2.16 -1.58
CA MET A 212 -19.69 -1.26 -1.99
C MET A 212 -19.23 -0.23 -3.02
N ILE A 213 -17.95 0.16 -2.97
CA ILE A 213 -17.37 1.18 -3.86
C ILE A 213 -17.01 0.58 -5.23
N TRP A 214 -16.36 -0.59 -5.26
CA TRP A 214 -16.01 -1.30 -6.48
C TRP A 214 -16.41 -2.78 -6.37
N PRO A 215 -17.66 -3.12 -6.71
CA PRO A 215 -18.16 -4.50 -6.56
C PRO A 215 -17.47 -5.50 -7.51
N ASP A 216 -17.03 -5.06 -8.69
CA ASP A 216 -16.30 -5.91 -9.66
C ASP A 216 -14.84 -6.21 -9.23
N SER A 217 -14.39 -5.65 -8.11
CA SER A 217 -13.07 -5.94 -7.56
C SER A 217 -13.18 -7.10 -6.59
N GLY A 218 -12.56 -8.24 -6.94
CA GLY A 218 -12.52 -9.42 -6.07
C GLY A 218 -11.60 -9.22 -4.86
N ASN A 219 -10.63 -8.30 -4.95
CA ASN A 219 -9.58 -8.15 -3.94
C ASN A 219 -10.12 -7.91 -2.52
N PRO A 220 -11.09 -7.00 -2.26
CA PRO A 220 -11.63 -6.84 -0.92
C PRO A 220 -12.32 -8.09 -0.37
N GLN A 221 -13.04 -8.85 -1.20
CA GLN A 221 -13.61 -10.14 -0.78
C GLN A 221 -12.49 -11.12 -0.40
N ASN A 222 -11.41 -11.19 -1.18
CA ASN A 222 -10.24 -12.01 -0.83
C ASN A 222 -9.62 -11.59 0.51
N GLN A 223 -9.53 -10.28 0.81
CA GLN A 223 -9.01 -9.83 2.10
C GLN A 223 -9.95 -10.16 3.27
N LEU A 224 -11.28 -10.09 3.07
CA LEU A 224 -12.26 -10.56 4.06
C LEU A 224 -12.12 -12.06 4.33
N ALA A 225 -11.85 -12.87 3.30
CA ALA A 225 -11.54 -14.28 3.48
C ALA A 225 -10.30 -14.48 4.35
N VAL A 226 -9.22 -13.72 4.12
CA VAL A 226 -8.02 -13.75 4.98
C VAL A 226 -8.35 -13.39 6.42
N LEU A 227 -9.17 -12.35 6.67
CA LEU A 227 -9.57 -12.01 8.04
C LEU A 227 -10.39 -13.13 8.71
N ALA A 228 -11.27 -13.79 7.96
CA ALA A 228 -12.03 -14.94 8.46
C ALA A 228 -11.11 -16.09 8.88
N THR A 229 -10.01 -16.35 8.15
CA THR A 229 -9.00 -17.34 8.57
C THR A 229 -8.30 -16.96 9.87
N TYR A 230 -8.13 -15.66 10.17
CA TYR A 230 -7.49 -15.22 11.42
C TYR A 230 -8.36 -15.45 12.65
N VAL A 231 -9.68 -15.51 12.49
CA VAL A 231 -10.65 -15.79 13.57
C VAL A 231 -11.11 -17.25 13.58
N GLY A 232 -10.62 -18.08 12.67
CA GLY A 232 -10.97 -19.50 12.59
C GLY A 232 -12.35 -19.81 11.98
N ASP A 233 -12.94 -18.87 11.25
CA ASP A 233 -14.23 -19.07 10.57
C ASP A 233 -14.02 -19.57 9.14
N GLU A 234 -13.94 -20.90 8.99
CA GLU A 234 -13.68 -21.55 7.70
C GLU A 234 -14.82 -21.37 6.69
N PHE A 235 -16.07 -21.34 7.16
CA PHE A 235 -17.22 -21.18 6.29
C PHE A 235 -17.27 -19.76 5.71
N LEU A 236 -17.06 -18.75 6.55
CA LEU A 236 -16.98 -17.37 6.12
C LEU A 236 -15.77 -17.13 5.20
N ALA A 237 -14.63 -17.77 5.48
CA ALA A 237 -13.47 -17.73 4.61
C ALA A 237 -13.79 -18.30 3.22
N LEU A 238 -14.43 -19.48 3.15
CA LEU A 238 -14.85 -20.08 1.89
C LEU A 238 -15.84 -19.20 1.13
N TYR A 239 -16.85 -18.65 1.81
CA TYR A 239 -17.83 -17.74 1.22
C TYR A 239 -17.14 -16.55 0.52
N HIS A 240 -16.25 -15.87 1.23
CA HIS A 240 -15.55 -14.71 0.69
C HIS A 240 -14.54 -15.08 -0.42
N CYS A 241 -13.88 -16.25 -0.33
CA CYS A 241 -13.06 -16.78 -1.42
C CYS A 241 -13.88 -16.99 -2.71
N VAL A 242 -15.04 -17.63 -2.60
CA VAL A 242 -15.93 -17.85 -3.75
C VAL A 242 -16.43 -16.52 -4.31
N ARG A 243 -16.85 -15.58 -3.45
CA ARG A 243 -17.28 -14.24 -3.87
C ARG A 243 -16.17 -13.48 -4.58
N SER A 244 -14.91 -13.61 -4.15
CA SER A 244 -13.76 -12.98 -4.80
C SER A 244 -13.48 -13.50 -6.21
N LEU A 245 -13.87 -14.75 -6.52
CA LEU A 245 -13.68 -15.36 -7.83
C LEU A 245 -14.88 -15.15 -8.77
N ALA A 246 -16.04 -14.83 -8.19
CA ALA A 246 -17.30 -14.60 -8.90
C ALA A 246 -17.58 -13.11 -9.12
N VAL A 247 -16.54 -12.34 -9.48
CA VAL A 247 -16.59 -10.93 -9.88
C VAL A 247 -16.28 -10.77 -11.36
#